data_AF-K9KAZ0-F1
#
_entry.id   AF-K9KAZ0-F1
#
_cell.length_a   1.000
_cell.length_b   1.000
_cell.length_c   1.000
_cell.angle_alpha   90.00
_cell.angle_beta   90.00
_cell.angle_gamma   90.00
#
_symmetry.space_group_name_H-M   'P 1'
#
loop_
_entity.id
_entity.type
_entity.pdbx_description
1 polymer ?
#
loop_
_entity_poly.entity_id
_entity_poly.type
_entity_poly.pdbx_seq_one_letter_code
_entity_poly.pdbx_strand_id
1 'polypeptide(L)'
;KEDDEEEEDEDASGGDQDQEERRWNKRTQQMLHGLQRALAKTGAESISLLELCRNTNRKQAAAKFYSFLVLKKQQAIELTQEEPYSDIIATPGPRFHII
;
A
#
# COMPACT_ATOMS: atom_id res chain seq x y z
N LYS A 1 -17.79 -12.49 -5.05
CA LYS A 1 -16.82 -13.45 -5.62
C LYS A 1 -15.82 -12.62 -6.39
N GLU A 2 -14.55 -13.04 -6.40
CA GLU A 2 -13.36 -12.31 -6.88
C GLU A 2 -12.88 -11.35 -5.78
N ASP A 3 -11.73 -11.50 -5.13
CA ASP A 3 -10.50 -12.18 -5.52
C ASP A 3 -9.76 -12.55 -4.21
N ASP A 4 -9.94 -13.80 -3.76
CA ASP A 4 -9.11 -14.40 -2.71
C ASP A 4 -8.22 -15.39 -3.47
N GLU A 5 -7.26 -14.85 -4.21
CA GLU A 5 -6.17 -15.62 -4.78
C GLU A 5 -5.40 -16.26 -3.60
N GLU A 6 -5.71 -17.52 -3.35
CA GLU A 6 -4.87 -18.44 -2.58
C GLU A 6 -3.49 -18.44 -3.23
N GLU A 7 -2.54 -17.71 -2.65
CA GLU A 7 -1.16 -17.74 -3.14
C GLU A 7 -0.50 -19.05 -2.73
N GLU A 8 -0.23 -19.89 -3.72
CA GLU A 8 0.68 -21.03 -3.63
C GLU A 8 2.06 -20.53 -3.19
N ASP A 9 2.51 -20.99 -2.02
CA ASP A 9 3.85 -20.74 -1.48
C ASP A 9 4.90 -21.43 -2.37
N GLU A 10 5.46 -20.71 -3.34
CA GLU A 10 6.69 -21.11 -4.02
C GLU A 10 7.90 -20.93 -3.09
N ASP A 11 8.41 -22.07 -2.60
CA ASP A 11 9.78 -22.39 -2.17
C ASP A 11 10.67 -21.20 -1.69
N ALA A 12 10.83 -21.03 -0.37
CA ALA A 12 11.78 -20.07 0.19
C ALA A 12 12.57 -20.63 1.38
N SER A 13 13.81 -21.04 1.11
CA SER A 13 14.87 -21.36 2.07
C SER A 13 15.45 -20.08 2.73
N GLY A 14 14.60 -19.28 3.36
CA GLY A 14 14.97 -18.06 4.10
C GLY A 14 14.35 -18.05 5.49
N GLY A 15 15.00 -17.38 6.45
CA GLY A 15 14.48 -17.25 7.81
C GLY A 15 13.11 -16.55 7.84
N ASP A 16 12.35 -16.73 8.92
CA ASP A 16 10.99 -16.19 9.09
C ASP A 16 10.90 -14.69 8.76
N GLN A 17 11.93 -13.94 9.15
CA GLN A 17 12.09 -12.50 8.92
C GLN A 17 12.28 -12.14 7.43
N ASP A 18 13.05 -12.92 6.68
CA ASP A 18 13.25 -12.71 5.24
C ASP A 18 11.96 -12.98 4.46
N GLN A 19 11.19 -13.97 4.90
CA GLN A 19 9.89 -14.28 4.30
C GLN A 19 8.88 -13.17 4.59
N GLU A 20 8.81 -12.65 5.81
CA GLU A 20 7.96 -11.51 6.16
C GLU A 20 8.31 -10.27 5.34
N GLU A 21 9.59 -9.96 5.16
CA GLU A 21 10.04 -8.83 4.36
C GLU A 21 9.65 -8.97 2.87
N ARG A 22 9.81 -10.18 2.31
CA ARG A 22 9.38 -10.49 0.93
C ARG A 22 7.88 -10.35 0.74
N ARG A 23 7.08 -10.92 1.66
CA ARG A 23 5.60 -10.79 1.64
C ARG A 23 5.19 -9.34 1.74
N TRP A 24 5.90 -8.56 2.55
CA TRP A 24 5.61 -7.14 2.69
C TRP A 24 5.90 -6.35 1.40
N ASN A 25 7.00 -6.64 0.73
CA ASN A 25 7.32 -6.04 -0.56
C ASN A 25 6.25 -6.36 -1.62
N LYS A 26 5.78 -7.61 -1.71
CA LYS A 26 4.73 -7.99 -2.67
C LYS A 26 3.43 -7.23 -2.43
N ARG A 27 2.96 -7.16 -1.18
CA ARG A 27 1.76 -6.39 -0.80
C ARG A 27 1.91 -4.89 -1.08
N THR A 28 3.10 -4.36 -0.84
CA THR A 28 3.40 -2.95 -1.07
C THR A 28 3.38 -2.61 -2.56
N GLN A 29 3.91 -3.49 -3.42
CA GLN A 29 3.82 -3.35 -4.87
C GLN A 29 2.37 -3.42 -5.37
N GLN A 30 1.58 -4.38 -4.87
CA GLN A 30 0.14 -4.45 -5.19
C GLN A 30 -0.59 -3.16 -4.78
N MET A 31 -0.27 -2.60 -3.60
CA MET A 31 -0.79 -1.31 -3.17
C MET A 31 -0.42 -0.19 -4.15
N LEU A 32 0.86 -0.08 -4.53
CA LEU A 32 1.32 0.95 -5.48
C LEU A 32 0.55 0.89 -6.80
N HIS A 33 0.42 -0.29 -7.40
CA HIS A 33 -0.35 -0.46 -8.64
C HIS A 33 -1.83 -0.14 -8.46
N GLY A 34 -2.41 -0.46 -7.30
CA GLY A 34 -3.76 -0.07 -6.94
C GLY A 34 -3.94 1.45 -6.90
N LEU A 35 -3.00 2.17 -6.26
CA LEU A 35 -3.00 3.63 -6.23
C LEU A 35 -2.86 4.21 -7.64
N GLN A 36 -1.86 3.76 -8.42
CA GLN A 36 -1.65 4.22 -9.81
C GLN A 36 -2.93 4.09 -10.65
N ARG A 37 -3.60 2.94 -10.60
CA ARG A 37 -4.86 2.72 -11.32
C ARG A 37 -5.98 3.64 -10.81
N ALA A 38 -6.08 3.84 -9.49
CA ALA A 38 -7.10 4.70 -8.91
C ALA A 38 -6.93 6.16 -9.37
N LEU A 39 -5.72 6.73 -9.26
CA LEU A 39 -5.44 8.10 -9.73
C LEU A 39 -5.68 8.23 -11.25
N ALA A 40 -5.20 7.28 -12.06
CA ALA A 40 -5.38 7.32 -13.51
C ALA A 40 -6.85 7.24 -13.95
N LYS A 41 -7.66 6.44 -13.23
CA LYS A 41 -9.08 6.26 -13.56
C LYS A 41 -9.95 7.44 -13.14
N THR A 42 -9.69 8.03 -11.97
CA THR A 42 -10.52 9.11 -11.41
C THR A 42 -10.03 10.50 -11.81
N GLY A 43 -8.78 10.63 -12.24
CA GLY A 43 -8.13 11.93 -12.41
C GLY A 43 -7.89 12.67 -11.09
N ALA A 44 -8.05 12.00 -9.95
CA ALA A 44 -7.73 12.58 -8.65
C ALA A 44 -6.22 12.79 -8.54
N GLU A 45 -5.80 13.80 -7.78
CA GLU A 45 -4.38 14.11 -7.52
C GLU A 45 -3.86 13.48 -6.22
N SER A 46 -4.78 12.99 -5.37
CA SER A 46 -4.49 12.48 -4.04
C SER A 46 -5.42 11.34 -3.64
N ILE A 47 -4.99 10.53 -2.68
CA ILE A 47 -5.77 9.42 -2.12
C ILE A 47 -5.86 9.53 -0.60
N SER A 48 -7.08 9.39 -0.08
CA SER A 48 -7.39 9.31 1.35
C SER A 48 -7.15 7.90 1.88
N LEU A 49 -6.35 7.78 2.95
CA LEU A 49 -6.19 6.51 3.65
C LEU A 49 -7.48 6.08 4.36
N LEU A 50 -8.22 7.03 4.93
CA LEU A 50 -9.49 6.75 5.61
C LEU A 50 -10.50 6.12 4.65
N GLU A 51 -10.61 6.65 3.43
CA GLU A 51 -11.49 6.10 2.40
C GLU A 51 -11.05 4.70 1.95
N LEU A 52 -9.73 4.49 1.77
CA LEU A 52 -9.17 3.18 1.47
C LEU A 52 -9.47 2.12 2.53
N CYS A 53 -9.62 2.54 3.80
CA CYS A 53 -9.86 1.64 4.94
C CYS A 53 -11.35 1.47 5.29
N ARG A 54 -12.27 2.22 4.67
CA ARG A 54 -13.68 2.35 5.06
C ARG A 54 -14.44 1.03 5.23
N ASN A 55 -14.13 0.03 4.40
CA ASN A 55 -14.77 -1.29 4.42
C ASN A 55 -13.78 -2.44 4.68
N THR A 56 -12.75 -2.18 5.49
CA THR A 56 -11.70 -3.16 5.79
C THR A 56 -11.70 -3.55 7.27
N ASN A 57 -11.26 -4.77 7.57
CA ASN A 57 -11.04 -5.17 8.96
C ASN A 57 -9.75 -4.55 9.54
N ARG A 58 -9.57 -4.64 10.86
CA ARG A 58 -8.40 -4.05 11.55
C ARG A 58 -7.05 -4.53 11.00
N LYS A 59 -6.95 -5.83 10.66
CA LYS A 59 -5.73 -6.43 10.11
C LYS A 59 -5.40 -5.84 8.73
N GLN A 60 -6.41 -5.72 7.88
CA GLN A 60 -6.29 -5.12 6.55
C GLN A 60 -5.92 -3.63 6.66
N ALA A 61 -6.61 -2.86 7.50
CA ALA A 61 -6.31 -1.44 7.72
C ALA A 61 -4.86 -1.21 8.17
N ALA A 62 -4.38 -2.00 9.14
CA ALA A 62 -2.99 -1.95 9.59
C ALA A 62 -1.99 -2.30 8.48
N ALA A 63 -2.29 -3.32 7.67
CA ALA A 63 -1.45 -3.70 6.54
C ALA A 63 -1.38 -2.60 5.46
N LYS A 64 -2.52 -1.95 5.16
CA LYS A 64 -2.56 -0.81 4.23
C LYS A 64 -1.77 0.38 4.77
N PHE A 65 -1.95 0.72 6.05
CA PHE A 65 -1.22 1.80 6.70
C PHE A 65 0.30 1.57 6.66
N TYR A 66 0.78 0.38 7.02
CA TYR A 66 2.21 0.11 6.94
C TYR A 66 2.70 0.11 5.48
N SER A 67 1.89 -0.36 4.51
CA SER A 67 2.26 -0.26 3.08
C SER A 67 2.47 1.20 2.65
N PHE A 68 1.68 2.14 3.16
CA PHE A 68 1.92 3.58 2.96
C PHE A 68 3.27 4.02 3.51
N LEU A 69 3.66 3.54 4.69
CA LEU A 69 4.97 3.84 5.29
C LEU A 69 6.12 3.32 4.43
N VAL A 70 6.01 2.10 3.89
CA VAL A 70 7.03 1.54 2.98
C VAL A 70 7.10 2.33 1.68
N LEU A 71 5.96 2.67 1.07
CA LEU A 71 5.92 3.48 -0.15
C LEU A 71 6.51 4.88 0.07
N LYS A 72 6.27 5.49 1.24
CA LYS A 72 6.89 6.76 1.61
C LYS A 72 8.41 6.63 1.76
N LYS A 73 8.88 5.58 2.42
CA LYS A 73 10.33 5.26 2.54
C LYS A 73 10.98 5.08 1.16
N GLN A 74 10.27 4.47 0.21
CA GLN A 74 10.74 4.27 -1.17
C GLN A 74 10.56 5.50 -2.07
N GLN A 75 10.05 6.63 -1.54
CA GLN A 75 9.74 7.85 -2.31
C GLN A 75 8.72 7.62 -3.45
N ALA A 76 7.92 6.56 -3.35
CA ALA A 76 6.85 6.27 -4.30
C ALA A 76 5.68 7.23 -4.09
N ILE A 77 5.37 7.56 -2.82
CA ILE A 77 4.30 8.49 -2.45
C ILE A 77 4.81 9.50 -1.42
N GLU A 78 4.19 10.67 -1.40
CA GLU A 78 4.29 11.64 -0.31
C GLU A 78 3.05 11.54 0.58
N LEU A 79 3.23 11.71 1.90
CA LEU A 79 2.16 11.57 2.89
C LEU A 79 2.03 12.87 3.68
N THR A 80 0.80 13.37 3.82
CA THR A 80 0.47 14.57 4.60
C THR A 80 -0.60 14.24 5.63
N GLN A 81 -0.41 14.68 6.87
CA GLN A 81 -1.39 14.61 7.96
C GLN A 81 -1.37 15.97 8.67
N GLU A 82 -2.50 16.68 8.64
CA GLU A 82 -2.57 18.07 9.14
C GLU A 82 -2.72 18.13 10.66
N GLU A 83 -3.51 17.22 11.24
CA GLU A 83 -3.79 17.18 12.67
C GLU A 83 -3.57 15.77 13.25
N PRO A 84 -3.31 15.65 14.56
CA PRO A 84 -3.21 14.34 15.20
C PRO A 84 -4.47 13.49 14.94
N TYR A 85 -4.27 12.26 14.46
CA TYR A 85 -5.34 11.32 14.12
C TYR A 85 -6.28 11.79 12.99
N SER A 86 -5.96 12.87 12.28
CA SER A 86 -6.64 13.21 11.04
C SER A 86 -6.34 12.18 9.95
N ASP A 87 -7.08 12.26 8.86
CA ASP A 87 -6.79 11.46 7.68
C ASP A 87 -5.37 11.73 7.16
N ILE A 88 -4.83 10.72 6.49
CA ILE A 88 -3.52 10.76 5.84
C ILE A 88 -3.77 10.80 4.34
N ILE A 89 -3.29 11.87 3.73
CA ILE A 89 -3.42 12.10 2.29
C ILE A 89 -2.13 11.67 1.60
N ALA A 90 -2.26 10.77 0.63
CA ALA A 90 -1.18 10.30 -0.23
C ALA A 90 -1.20 11.01 -1.57
N THR A 91 -0.06 11.53 -2.02
CA THR A 91 0.15 12.09 -3.36
C THR A 91 1.29 11.37 -4.09
N PRO A 92 1.33 11.37 -5.44
CA PRO A 92 2.42 10.77 -6.18
C PRO A 92 3.78 11.37 -5.81
N GLY A 93 4.75 10.52 -5.48
CA GLY A 93 6.14 10.89 -5.24
C GLY A 93 7.02 10.77 -6.49
N PRO A 94 8.31 11.14 -6.41
CA PRO A 94 9.23 11.11 -7.53
C PRO A 94 9.39 9.72 -8.18
N ARG A 95 9.21 8.65 -7.40
CA ARG A 95 9.37 7.26 -7.87
C ARG A 95 8.04 6.55 -8.13
N PHE A 96 6.92 7.29 -8.17
CA PHE A 96 5.59 6.70 -8.27
C PHE A 96 5.39 5.81 -9.49
N HIS A 97 6.05 6.10 -10.63
CA HIS A 97 5.93 5.33 -11.87
C HIS A 97 7.20 4.52 -12.23
N ILE A 98 8.20 4.47 -11.34
CA ILE A 98 9.53 3.93 -11.62
C ILE A 98 9.77 2.58 -10.91
N ILE A 99 9.02 2.34 -9.82
CA ILE A 99 9.15 1.16 -8.96
C ILE A 99 8.33 -0.01 -9.52
#